data_AF-A0AAW7T914-F1
#
_entry.id   AF-A0AAW7T914-F1
#
_cell.length_a   1.000
_cell.length_b   1.000
_cell.length_c   1.000
_cell.angle_alpha   90.00
_cell.angle_beta   90.00
_cell.angle_gamma   90.00
#
_symmetry.space_group_name_H-M   'P 1'
#
loop_
_entity.id
_entity.type
_entity.pdbx_description
1 polymer ?
#
loop_
_entity_poly.entity_id
_entity_poly.type
_entity_poly.pdbx_seq_one_letter_code
_entity_poly.pdbx_strand_id
1 'polypeptide(L)'
;MKVVAPPVRLSPGELELIESIIEHIYPDPTAGSTLPIESSEMRAAKSLERKGVVVIGEEGDQPRMTFTTFGASVYKRCLGDRTPW
;
A
#
# COMPACT_ATOMS: atom_id res chain seq x y z
N MET A 1 12.86 8.87 19.87
CA MET A 1 12.15 7.59 20.06
C MET A 1 11.98 6.94 18.70
N LYS A 2 12.72 5.86 18.39
CA LYS A 2 12.49 5.07 17.15
C LYS A 2 11.32 4.14 17.43
N VAL A 3 10.13 4.51 16.96
CA VAL A 3 9.00 3.58 16.91
C VAL A 3 9.32 2.58 15.80
N VAL A 4 9.95 1.47 16.17
CA VAL A 4 10.11 0.31 15.29
C VAL A 4 8.76 -0.40 15.31
N ALA A 5 7.86 0.00 14.42
CA ALA A 5 6.68 -0.80 14.12
C ALA A 5 7.15 -2.21 13.69
N PRO A 6 6.43 -3.28 14.09
CA PRO A 6 6.81 -4.63 13.69
C PRO A 6 6.92 -4.71 12.16
N PRO A 7 7.90 -5.45 11.60
CA PRO A 7 8.01 -5.62 10.16
C PRO A 7 6.75 -6.31 9.69
N VAL A 8 5.84 -5.57 9.07
CA VAL A 8 4.64 -6.15 8.50
C VAL A 8 5.06 -7.14 7.43
N ARG A 9 4.76 -8.41 7.69
CA ARG A 9 5.00 -9.48 6.74
C ARG A 9 3.93 -9.38 5.67
N LEU A 10 4.34 -8.99 4.48
CA LEU A 10 3.50 -9.00 3.29
C LEU A 10 3.49 -10.42 2.71
N SER A 11 2.32 -10.88 2.30
CA SER A 11 2.14 -12.06 1.46
C SER A 11 2.50 -11.72 0.01
N PRO A 12 2.75 -12.73 -0.85
CA PRO A 12 3.12 -12.50 -2.25
C PRO A 12 2.15 -11.57 -2.99
N GLY A 13 0.84 -11.78 -2.86
CA GLY A 13 -0.15 -10.92 -3.53
C GLY A 13 -0.26 -9.49 -2.97
N GLU A 14 0.14 -9.25 -1.72
CA GLU A 14 0.23 -7.89 -1.18
C GLU A 14 1.48 -7.17 -1.65
N LEU A 15 2.58 -7.91 -1.81
CA LEU A 15 3.80 -7.39 -2.40
C LEU A 15 3.57 -7.05 -3.87
N GLU A 16 3.00 -7.96 -4.66
CA GLU A 16 2.64 -7.73 -6.07
C GLU A 16 1.77 -6.48 -6.25
N LEU A 17 0.79 -6.26 -5.37
CA LEU A 17 -0.04 -5.05 -5.41
C LEU A 17 0.79 -3.78 -5.12
N ILE A 18 1.65 -3.80 -4.10
CA ILE A 18 2.53 -2.67 -3.79
C ILE A 18 3.51 -2.42 -4.95
N GLU A 19 4.04 -3.46 -5.57
CA GLU A 19 4.94 -3.38 -6.72
C GLU A 19 4.24 -2.82 -7.95
N SER A 20 3.00 -3.25 -8.23
CA SER A 20 2.16 -2.69 -9.28
C SER A 20 1.95 -1.18 -9.09
N ILE A 21 1.68 -0.74 -7.86
CA ILE A 21 1.53 0.68 -7.51
C ILE A 21 2.83 1.46 -7.76
N ILE A 22 3.99 0.87 -7.40
CA ILE A 22 5.32 1.46 -7.65
C ILE A 22 5.58 1.62 -9.15
N GLU A 23 5.22 0.61 -9.94
CA GLU A 23 5.54 0.56 -11.37
C GLU A 23 4.61 1.42 -12.22
N HIS A 24 3.33 1.55 -11.83
CA HIS A 24 2.32 2.07 -12.74
C HIS A 24 1.72 3.43 -12.37
N ILE A 25 1.68 3.87 -11.09
CA ILE A 25 0.76 4.99 -10.76
C ILE A 25 1.31 6.14 -9.89
N TYR A 26 2.27 5.99 -8.97
CA TYR A 26 2.82 7.17 -8.26
C TYR A 26 4.25 6.90 -7.74
N PRO A 27 5.26 7.75 -8.02
CA PRO A 27 6.58 7.54 -7.45
C PRO A 27 6.64 7.75 -5.93
N ASP A 28 5.63 8.33 -5.28
CA ASP A 28 5.62 8.54 -3.83
C ASP A 28 4.19 8.69 -3.24
N PRO A 29 3.39 7.61 -3.09
CA PRO A 29 2.14 7.65 -2.33
C PRO A 29 2.42 8.05 -0.88
N THR A 30 2.16 9.32 -0.59
CA THR A 30 2.18 9.87 0.76
C THR A 30 0.93 9.43 1.51
N ALA A 31 0.95 9.52 2.84
CA ALA A 31 -0.26 9.33 3.64
C ALA A 31 -1.41 10.20 3.11
N GLY A 32 -2.59 9.62 2.97
CA GLY A 32 -3.76 10.27 2.37
C GLY A 32 -3.84 10.18 0.86
N SER A 33 -2.86 9.57 0.17
CA SER A 33 -2.97 9.30 -1.27
C SER A 33 -4.00 8.22 -1.53
N THR A 34 -4.92 8.48 -2.46
CA THR A 34 -6.01 7.58 -2.81
C THR A 34 -5.77 6.97 -4.19
N LEU A 35 -5.95 5.66 -4.31
CA LEU A 35 -5.85 4.91 -5.56
C LEU A 35 -7.13 4.11 -5.81
N PRO A 36 -7.56 3.99 -7.07
CA PRO A 36 -8.59 3.02 -7.43
C PRO A 36 -8.13 1.60 -7.10
N ILE A 37 -9.06 0.74 -6.69
CA ILE A 37 -8.81 -0.69 -6.50
C ILE A 37 -9.41 -1.42 -7.70
N GLU A 38 -8.58 -2.08 -8.49
CA GLU A 38 -9.07 -2.93 -9.56
C GLU A 38 -9.72 -4.20 -9.00
N SER A 39 -10.65 -4.79 -9.75
CA SER A 39 -11.40 -5.98 -9.29
C SER A 39 -10.49 -7.15 -8.93
N SER A 40 -9.37 -7.32 -9.64
CA SER A 40 -8.33 -8.32 -9.37
C SER A 40 -7.52 -8.05 -8.09
N GLU A 41 -7.44 -6.79 -7.67
CA GLU A 41 -6.61 -6.33 -6.54
C GLU A 41 -7.37 -6.33 -5.22
N MET A 42 -8.70 -6.41 -5.27
CA MET A 42 -9.60 -6.33 -4.11
C MET A 42 -9.20 -7.25 -2.95
N ARG A 43 -8.73 -8.46 -3.25
CA ARG A 43 -8.28 -9.42 -2.22
C ARG A 43 -7.03 -8.91 -1.49
N ALA A 44 -6.05 -8.40 -2.23
CA ALA A 44 -4.81 -7.87 -1.68
C ALA A 44 -5.07 -6.56 -0.93
N ALA A 45 -5.87 -5.65 -1.50
CA ALA A 45 -6.28 -4.40 -0.85
C ALA A 45 -6.93 -4.65 0.52
N LYS A 46 -7.89 -5.60 0.60
CA LYS A 46 -8.53 -5.98 1.88
C LYS A 46 -7.54 -6.55 2.90
N SER A 47 -6.50 -7.25 2.44
CA SER A 47 -5.46 -7.77 3.31
C SER A 47 -4.57 -6.64 3.86
N LEU A 48 -4.22 -5.67 3.01
CA LEU A 48 -3.51 -4.45 3.40
C LEU A 48 -4.32 -3.58 4.38
N GLU A 49 -5.63 -3.49 4.19
CA GLU A 49 -6.54 -2.79 5.10
C GLU A 49 -6.55 -3.42 6.48
N ARG A 50 -6.66 -4.75 6.57
CA ARG A 50 -6.58 -5.47 7.86
C ARG A 50 -5.26 -5.27 8.59
N LYS A 51 -4.20 -4.90 7.86
CA LYS A 51 -2.87 -4.59 8.39
C LYS A 51 -2.69 -3.10 8.69
N GLY A 52 -3.70 -2.27 8.46
CA GLY A 52 -3.66 -0.82 8.65
C GLY A 52 -2.77 -0.08 7.66
N VAL A 53 -2.37 -0.73 6.56
CA VAL A 53 -1.54 -0.11 5.50
C VAL A 53 -2.38 0.87 4.69
N VAL A 54 -3.62 0.49 4.37
CA VAL A 54 -4.58 1.33 3.66
C VAL A 54 -5.91 1.35 4.41
N VAL A 55 -6.77 2.29 4.06
CA VAL A 55 -8.20 2.29 4.38
C VAL A 55 -8.96 2.15 3.08
N ILE A 56 -9.93 1.23 3.01
CA ILE A 56 -10.79 1.10 1.83
C ILE A 56 -12.04 1.94 2.05
N GLY A 57 -12.36 2.75 1.06
CA GLY A 57 -13.60 3.48 0.97
C GLY A 57 -14.23 3.32 -0.41
N GLU A 58 -15.49 3.71 -0.53
CA GLU A 58 -16.15 3.86 -1.81
C GLU A 58 -16.16 5.34 -2.16
N GLU A 59 -15.62 5.70 -3.34
CA GLU A 59 -15.71 7.06 -3.88
C GLU A 59 -16.51 6.98 -5.18
N GLY A 60 -17.80 7.30 -5.11
CA GLY A 60 -18.75 7.00 -6.20
C GLY A 60 -19.01 5.51 -6.31
N ASP A 61 -19.01 4.99 -7.54
CA ASP A 61 -19.29 3.57 -7.83
C ASP A 61 -18.03 2.67 -7.85
N GLN A 62 -16.86 3.21 -7.50
CA GLN A 62 -15.61 2.46 -7.51
C GLN A 62 -14.95 2.41 -6.13
N PRO A 63 -14.48 1.22 -5.70
CA PRO A 63 -13.72 1.09 -4.46
C PRO A 63 -12.35 1.73 -4.63
N ARG A 64 -11.91 2.44 -3.60
CA ARG A 64 -10.60 3.09 -3.54
C ARG A 64 -9.88 2.76 -2.23
N MET A 65 -8.57 2.68 -2.30
CA MET A 65 -7.70 2.54 -1.14
C MET A 65 -6.97 3.85 -0.88
N THR A 66 -6.98 4.29 0.36
CA THR A 66 -6.23 5.46 0.83
C THR A 66 -5.07 5.00 1.71
N PHE A 67 -3.84 5.41 1.40
CA PHE A 67 -2.68 5.05 2.21
C PHE A 67 -2.72 5.72 3.58
N THR A 68 -2.46 4.94 4.64
CA THR A 68 -2.26 5.50 5.97
C THR A 68 -0.82 6.02 6.13
N THR A 69 -0.54 6.73 7.22
CA THR A 69 0.85 7.07 7.60
C THR A 69 1.72 5.81 7.76
N PHE A 70 1.13 4.74 8.28
CA PHE A 70 1.80 3.45 8.38
C PHE A 70 2.05 2.84 6.99
N GLY A 71 1.06 2.86 6.10
CA GLY A 71 1.21 2.35 4.75
C GLY A 71 2.25 3.08 3.91
N ALA A 72 2.31 4.42 4.01
CA ALA A 72 3.35 5.19 3.35
C ALA A 72 4.76 4.80 3.82
N SER A 73 4.91 4.44 5.11
CA SER A 73 6.19 3.95 5.65
C SER A 73 6.53 2.55 5.13
N VAL A 74 5.53 1.66 5.00
CA VAL A 74 5.70 0.34 4.39
C VAL A 74 6.10 0.47 2.92
N TYR A 75 5.42 1.35 2.19
CA TYR A 75 5.70 1.62 0.78
C TYR A 75 7.14 2.12 0.59
N LYS A 76 7.57 3.13 1.36
CA LYS A 76 8.94 3.66 1.30
C LYS A 76 10.00 2.63 1.62
N ARG A 77 9.70 1.68 2.50
CA ARG A 77 10.59 0.55 2.78
C ARG A 77 10.70 -0.38 1.56
N CYS A 78 9.58 -0.77 0.95
CA CYS A 78 9.58 -1.58 -0.27
C CYS A 78 10.33 -0.88 -1.43
N LEU A 79 10.18 0.44 -1.55
CA LEU A 79 10.92 1.24 -2.53
C LEU A 79 12.43 1.32 -2.19
N GLY A 80 12.79 1.51 -0.93
CA GLY A 80 14.18 1.57 -0.47
C GLY A 80 14.92 0.23 -0.58
N ASP A 81 14.21 -0.88 -0.39
CA ASP A 81 14.74 -2.24 -0.64
C ASP A 81 15.01 -2.48 -2.15
N ARG A 82 14.42 -1.67 -3.06
CA ARG A 82 14.68 -1.70 -4.51
C ARG A 82 15.89 -0.86 -4.95
N THR A 83 16.37 0.10 -4.16
CA THR A 83 17.59 0.84 -4.50
C THR A 83 18.82 -0.03 -4.25
N PRO A 84 19.58 -0.45 -5.29
CA PRO A 84 20.88 -1.04 -5.05
C PRO A 84 21.80 0.06 -4.52
N TRP A 85 22.54 -0.25 -3.46
CA TRP A 85 23.67 0.53 -3.01
C TRP A 85 24.74 0.57 -4.11
#